data_AF-A0A5C6T7L4-F1
#
_entry.id   AF-A0A5C6T7L4-F1
#
_cell.length_a   1.000
_cell.length_b   1.000
_cell.length_c   1.000
_cell.angle_alpha   90.00
_cell.angle_beta   90.00
_cell.angle_gamma   90.00
#
_symmetry.space_group_name_H-M   'P 1'
#
loop_
_entity.id
_entity.type
_entity.pdbx_description
1 polymer ?
#
loop_
_entity_poly.entity_id
_entity_poly.type
_entity_poly.pdbx_seq_one_letter_code
_entity_poly.pdbx_strand_id
1 'polypeptide(L)'
;MPSLADLGVMDHMSRSEDDMDDNSSTCSYYSLSDVEDISFKKIPAHEVRKQSEHVPECSPWATYPHTFRNSEALPLKVAGPWMEYPLCLSGVYSHSKDPGPARVIINPSVPGGHDVIYHPSKREGRFFSGEVPT
;
A
#
# COMPACT_ATOMS: atom_id res chain seq x y z
N MET A 1 64.30 31.25 -7.06
CA MET A 1 63.46 30.47 -7.99
C MET A 1 62.19 31.27 -8.26
N PRO A 2 61.87 31.64 -9.51
CA PRO A 2 60.67 32.39 -9.87
C PRO A 2 59.45 31.48 -10.02
N SER A 3 58.26 32.09 -9.93
CA SER A 3 56.93 31.53 -10.19
C SER A 3 56.62 31.43 -11.70
N LEU A 4 55.59 30.66 -12.11
CA LEU A 4 54.47 31.09 -12.98
C LEU A 4 53.57 29.90 -13.39
N ALA A 5 52.25 30.02 -13.14
CA ALA A 5 51.07 29.40 -13.81
C ALA A 5 51.01 27.85 -13.88
N ASP A 6 49.85 27.17 -13.99
CA ASP A 6 48.62 27.45 -14.72
C ASP A 6 47.57 26.35 -14.40
N LEU A 7 46.33 26.59 -14.84
CA LEU A 7 45.24 25.65 -15.12
C LEU A 7 44.31 25.24 -13.96
N GLY A 8 43.11 25.80 -14.06
CA GLY A 8 41.99 25.49 -13.19
C GLY A 8 41.46 24.08 -13.35
N VAL A 9 40.73 23.67 -12.32
CA VAL A 9 39.60 22.78 -12.49
C VAL A 9 38.53 23.28 -11.55
N MET A 10 37.41 23.55 -12.16
CA MET A 10 36.22 24.05 -11.54
C MET A 10 35.52 22.81 -10.99
N ASP A 11 35.65 22.50 -9.71
CA ASP A 11 34.87 21.40 -9.13
C ASP A 11 33.51 21.94 -8.70
N HIS A 12 32.70 22.22 -9.71
CA HIS A 12 31.27 22.45 -9.57
C HIS A 12 30.56 21.13 -9.87
N MET A 13 29.62 20.79 -9.00
CA MET A 13 28.56 19.83 -9.25
C MET A 13 29.00 18.37 -9.41
N SER A 14 29.29 17.72 -8.28
CA SER A 14 28.75 16.37 -8.10
C SER A 14 27.28 16.50 -7.70
N ARG A 15 26.45 16.98 -8.63
CA ARG A 15 25.04 16.60 -8.67
C ARG A 15 25.06 15.12 -9.04
N SER A 16 24.80 14.27 -8.05
CA SER A 16 24.32 12.92 -8.33
C SER A 16 22.92 13.06 -8.94
N GLU A 17 22.88 13.30 -10.23
CA GLU A 17 21.84 12.79 -11.13
C GLU A 17 22.13 11.28 -11.27
N ASP A 18 21.10 10.43 -11.31
CA ASP A 18 21.10 8.94 -11.19
C ASP A 18 20.87 8.47 -9.73
N ASP A 19 19.67 8.19 -9.22
CA ASP A 19 18.52 7.50 -9.80
C ASP A 19 17.20 8.23 -9.44
N MET A 20 16.56 8.87 -10.43
CA MET A 20 15.11 9.06 -10.37
C MET A 20 14.43 7.75 -10.75
N ASP A 21 14.42 6.78 -9.84
CA ASP A 21 13.42 5.70 -9.89
C ASP A 21 12.08 6.29 -9.42
N ASP A 22 11.47 7.09 -10.29
CA ASP A 22 10.13 7.64 -10.12
C ASP A 22 9.04 6.57 -10.35
N ASN A 23 9.32 5.31 -10.00
CA ASN A 23 8.30 4.31 -9.69
C ASN A 23 7.64 4.57 -8.31
N SER A 24 8.12 5.61 -7.63
CA SER A 24 7.42 6.29 -6.55
C SER A 24 6.19 7.03 -7.13
N SER A 25 5.12 6.32 -7.44
CA SER A 25 3.77 6.92 -7.50
C SER A 25 3.31 7.41 -6.11
N THR A 26 4.18 8.12 -5.39
CA THR A 26 4.06 8.61 -4.02
C THR A 26 2.92 9.60 -3.86
N CYS A 27 2.36 10.09 -4.98
CA CYS A 27 1.30 11.09 -5.00
C CYS A 27 -0.11 10.54 -5.23
N SER A 28 -0.30 9.22 -5.35
CA SER A 28 -1.63 8.63 -5.52
C SER A 28 -2.09 7.91 -4.25
N TYR A 29 -3.34 8.12 -3.86
CA TYR A 29 -3.91 7.66 -2.59
C TYR A 29 -5.23 6.94 -2.82
N TYR A 30 -5.44 5.83 -2.12
CA TYR A 30 -6.78 5.30 -1.91
C TYR A 30 -7.52 6.20 -0.93
N SER A 31 -8.73 6.61 -1.31
CA SER A 31 -9.58 7.46 -0.48
C SER A 31 -10.64 6.61 0.22
N LEU A 32 -10.67 6.65 1.55
CA LEU A 32 -11.65 5.94 2.38
C LEU A 32 -12.58 6.97 3.02
N SER A 33 -13.57 7.44 2.26
CA SER A 33 -14.34 8.66 2.58
C SER A 33 -15.07 8.61 3.92
N ASP A 34 -15.64 7.45 4.26
CA ASP A 34 -16.54 7.29 5.42
C ASP A 34 -15.85 6.71 6.67
N VAL A 35 -14.54 6.48 6.64
CA VAL A 35 -13.84 5.92 7.80
C VAL A 35 -13.74 6.95 8.94
N GLU A 36 -14.08 6.53 10.15
CA GLU A 36 -13.99 7.35 11.37
C GLU A 36 -12.52 7.68 11.72
N ASP A 37 -11.62 6.72 11.53
CA ASP A 37 -10.18 6.93 11.78
C ASP A 37 -9.56 7.74 10.64
N ILE A 38 -9.37 9.03 10.90
CA ILE A 38 -8.81 10.00 9.95
C ILE A 38 -7.47 9.57 9.34
N SER A 39 -6.70 8.73 10.03
CA SER A 39 -5.40 8.26 9.59
C SER A 39 -5.53 7.31 8.39
N PHE A 40 -6.68 6.62 8.27
CA PHE A 40 -6.98 5.71 7.17
C PHE A 40 -7.72 6.37 6.01
N LYS A 41 -8.15 7.63 6.14
CA LYS A 41 -8.88 8.32 5.04
C LYS A 41 -8.09 8.39 3.74
N LYS A 42 -6.76 8.43 3.84
CA LYS A 42 -5.86 8.43 2.69
C LYS A 42 -4.73 7.44 2.91
N ILE A 43 -4.75 6.35 2.15
CA ILE A 43 -3.69 5.34 2.20
C ILE A 43 -2.84 5.47 0.94
N PRO A 44 -1.51 5.66 1.06
CA PRO A 44 -0.64 5.77 -0.11
C PRO A 44 -0.70 4.50 -0.96
N ALA A 45 -0.88 4.65 -2.28
CA ALA A 45 -0.98 3.49 -3.18
C ALA A 45 0.29 2.63 -3.19
N HIS A 46 1.47 3.25 -3.01
CA HIS A 46 2.72 2.50 -2.88
C HIS A 46 2.75 1.58 -1.66
N GLU A 47 2.13 2.00 -0.55
CA GLU A 47 2.08 1.19 0.68
C GLU A 47 1.11 0.02 0.50
N VAL A 48 -0.02 0.25 -0.18
CA VAL A 48 -0.98 -0.82 -0.54
C VAL A 48 -0.31 -1.87 -1.43
N ARG A 49 0.39 -1.43 -2.49
CA ARG A 49 1.14 -2.33 -3.40
C ARG A 49 2.17 -3.15 -2.63
N LYS A 50 2.99 -2.47 -1.81
CA LYS A 50 4.02 -3.14 -1.02
C LYS A 50 3.41 -4.19 -0.08
N GLN A 51 2.33 -3.88 0.63
CA GLN A 51 1.72 -4.83 1.56
C GLN A 51 0.98 -5.96 0.83
N SER A 52 0.39 -5.71 -0.34
CA SER A 52 -0.29 -6.75 -1.13
C SER A 52 0.69 -7.81 -1.64
N GLU A 53 1.90 -7.41 -1.98
CA GLU A 53 2.99 -8.32 -2.39
C GLU A 53 3.55 -9.15 -1.21
N HIS A 54 3.41 -8.67 0.03
CA HIS A 54 3.95 -9.32 1.23
C HIS A 54 2.89 -10.09 2.03
N VAL A 55 1.69 -10.31 1.46
CA VAL A 55 0.67 -11.13 2.12
C VAL A 55 1.19 -12.57 2.27
N PRO A 56 1.32 -13.11 3.50
CA PRO A 56 1.82 -14.46 3.72
C PRO A 56 0.80 -15.50 3.24
N GLU A 57 1.24 -16.73 3.04
CA GLU A 57 0.33 -17.84 2.76
C GLU A 57 -0.66 -18.07 3.92
N CYS A 58 -1.85 -18.59 3.60
CA CYS A 58 -2.86 -18.91 4.60
C CYS A 58 -2.34 -19.99 5.55
N SER A 59 -2.43 -19.72 6.85
CA SER A 59 -1.99 -20.63 7.91
C SER A 59 -3.19 -20.96 8.81
N PRO A 60 -3.38 -22.23 9.21
CA PRO A 60 -4.51 -22.62 10.07
C PRO A 60 -4.42 -22.01 11.48
N TRP A 61 -3.28 -21.46 11.87
CA TRP A 61 -3.03 -20.83 13.17
C TRP A 61 -3.09 -19.30 13.10
N ALA A 62 -3.20 -18.74 11.89
CA ALA A 62 -3.22 -17.31 11.66
C ALA A 62 -4.66 -16.83 11.41
N THR A 63 -5.03 -15.69 11.98
CA THR A 63 -6.31 -15.05 11.69
C THR A 63 -6.35 -14.44 10.28
N TYR A 64 -5.19 -14.05 9.76
CA TYR A 64 -5.04 -13.42 8.45
C TYR A 64 -3.83 -14.00 7.70
N PRO A 65 -3.86 -14.03 6.36
CA PRO A 65 -5.03 -13.69 5.53
C PRO A 65 -6.12 -14.77 5.60
N HIS A 66 -7.36 -14.40 5.28
CA HIS A 66 -8.47 -15.37 5.18
C HIS A 66 -9.38 -15.05 3.99
N THR A 67 -10.24 -16.00 3.64
CA THR A 67 -11.11 -15.89 2.47
C THR A 67 -12.12 -14.75 2.63
N PHE A 68 -12.14 -13.86 1.63
CA PHE A 68 -13.16 -12.83 1.50
C PHE A 68 -14.27 -13.30 0.58
N ARG A 69 -15.51 -13.31 1.08
CA ARG A 69 -16.67 -13.83 0.32
C ARG A 69 -17.35 -12.79 -0.56
N ASN A 70 -17.09 -11.51 -0.32
CA ASN A 70 -17.75 -10.40 -1.00
C ASN A 70 -19.29 -10.48 -0.95
N SER A 71 -19.87 -10.77 0.22
CA SER A 71 -21.33 -10.89 0.41
C SER A 71 -22.06 -9.58 0.12
N GLU A 72 -21.37 -8.45 0.28
CA GLU A 72 -21.86 -7.11 -0.01
C GLU A 72 -21.89 -6.77 -1.52
N ALA A 73 -21.38 -7.68 -2.38
CA ALA A 73 -21.28 -7.48 -3.83
C ALA A 73 -20.51 -6.20 -4.20
N LEU A 74 -19.38 -5.97 -3.53
CA LEU A 74 -18.47 -4.86 -3.85
C LEU A 74 -17.93 -5.02 -5.27
N PRO A 75 -17.75 -3.91 -6.01
CA PRO A 75 -17.25 -3.91 -7.39
C PRO A 75 -15.72 -4.08 -7.43
N LEU A 76 -15.23 -5.23 -6.96
CA LEU A 76 -13.79 -5.56 -6.94
C LEU A 76 -13.26 -5.73 -8.38
N LYS A 77 -12.08 -5.16 -8.65
CA LYS A 77 -11.41 -5.26 -9.95
C LYS A 77 -10.59 -6.54 -10.07
N VAL A 78 -10.02 -7.01 -8.98
CA VAL A 78 -9.30 -8.28 -8.95
C VAL A 78 -10.29 -9.43 -9.07
N ALA A 79 -9.98 -10.40 -9.95
CA ALA A 79 -10.82 -11.57 -10.12
C ALA A 79 -10.73 -12.49 -8.89
N GLY A 80 -11.84 -13.11 -8.50
CA GLY A 80 -11.87 -14.09 -7.40
C GLY A 80 -11.19 -15.42 -7.74
N PRO A 81 -10.96 -16.32 -6.76
CA PRO A 81 -11.34 -16.18 -5.35
C PRO A 81 -10.50 -15.14 -4.59
N TRP A 82 -11.11 -14.53 -3.57
CA TRP A 82 -10.50 -13.40 -2.86
C TRP A 82 -10.00 -13.78 -1.47
N MET A 83 -8.89 -13.16 -1.08
CA MET A 83 -8.36 -13.16 0.27
C MET A 83 -8.28 -11.73 0.78
N GLU A 84 -8.62 -11.52 2.05
CA GLU A 84 -8.43 -10.24 2.73
C GLU A 84 -7.24 -10.29 3.70
N TYR A 85 -6.52 -9.16 3.78
CA TYR A 85 -5.42 -8.96 4.71
C TYR A 85 -5.43 -7.53 5.28
N PRO A 86 -5.09 -7.30 6.56
CA PRO A 86 -5.10 -5.97 7.16
C PRO A 86 -4.09 -5.03 6.52
N LEU A 87 -4.53 -3.82 6.17
CA LEU A 87 -3.66 -2.74 5.76
C LEU A 87 -3.19 -1.96 6.99
N CYS A 88 -1.87 -1.82 7.13
CA CYS A 88 -1.25 -0.95 8.11
C CYS A 88 -0.85 0.37 7.47
N LEU A 89 -0.91 1.50 8.19
CA LEU A 89 -0.38 2.77 7.66
C LEU A 89 1.15 2.79 7.60
N SER A 90 1.80 1.87 8.32
CA SER A 90 3.24 1.65 8.24
C SER A 90 3.58 0.21 8.59
N GLY A 91 4.43 -0.40 7.76
CA GLY A 91 4.95 -1.74 7.99
C GLY A 91 3.93 -2.84 7.70
N VAL A 92 4.24 -4.06 8.14
CA VAL A 92 3.40 -5.24 7.92
C VAL A 92 2.55 -5.53 9.16
N TYR A 93 1.35 -6.05 8.95
CA TYR A 93 0.46 -6.46 10.04
C TYR A 93 1.13 -7.52 10.92
N SER A 94 0.92 -7.39 12.24
CA SER A 94 1.36 -8.36 13.23
C SER A 94 0.14 -8.89 13.98
N HIS A 95 0.06 -10.20 14.15
CA HIS A 95 -1.10 -10.90 14.72
C HIS A 95 -1.50 -10.44 16.12
N SER A 96 -0.62 -9.75 16.87
CA SER A 96 -0.91 -9.20 18.19
C SER A 96 -1.56 -7.81 18.17
N LYS A 97 -1.72 -7.20 16.99
CA LYS A 97 -2.27 -5.85 16.83
C LYS A 97 -3.71 -5.88 16.31
N ASP A 98 -4.44 -4.81 16.63
CA ASP A 98 -5.73 -4.51 16.00
C ASP A 98 -5.51 -4.37 14.48
N PRO A 99 -6.26 -5.14 13.64
CA PRO A 99 -6.12 -5.06 12.18
C PRO A 99 -6.60 -3.72 11.60
N GLY A 100 -7.23 -2.86 12.40
CA GLY A 100 -7.74 -1.57 11.95
C GLY A 100 -8.91 -1.72 10.96
N PRO A 101 -9.33 -0.61 10.34
CA PRO A 101 -10.53 -0.60 9.51
C PRO A 101 -10.31 -1.06 8.07
N ALA A 102 -9.08 -0.99 7.54
CA ALA A 102 -8.79 -1.20 6.12
C ALA A 102 -8.23 -2.60 5.83
N ARG A 103 -8.61 -3.16 4.69
CA ARG A 103 -8.11 -4.44 4.17
C ARG A 103 -7.67 -4.27 2.73
N VAL A 104 -6.62 -5.00 2.35
CA VAL A 104 -6.31 -5.26 0.95
C VAL A 104 -6.98 -6.56 0.55
N ILE A 105 -7.60 -6.55 -0.63
CA ILE A 105 -8.16 -7.72 -1.28
C ILE A 105 -7.20 -8.15 -2.37
N ILE A 106 -6.79 -9.41 -2.34
CA ILE A 106 -5.94 -10.02 -3.36
C ILE A 106 -6.55 -11.31 -3.88
N ASN A 107 -6.04 -11.77 -5.02
CA ASN A 107 -6.13 -13.17 -5.44
C ASN A 107 -4.70 -13.69 -5.62
N PRO A 108 -4.25 -14.68 -4.83
CA PRO A 108 -2.90 -15.24 -4.94
C PRO A 108 -2.54 -15.76 -6.34
N SER A 109 -3.55 -16.08 -7.16
CA SER A 109 -3.38 -16.55 -8.54
C SER A 109 -3.28 -15.41 -9.58
N VAL A 110 -3.47 -14.16 -9.16
CA VAL A 110 -3.44 -12.98 -10.05
C VAL A 110 -2.34 -12.02 -9.55
N PRO A 111 -1.10 -12.16 -10.05
CA PRO A 111 0.03 -11.33 -9.63
C PRO A 111 -0.26 -9.83 -9.83
N GLY A 112 0.05 -9.02 -8.81
CA GLY A 112 -0.13 -7.56 -8.83
C GLY A 112 -1.59 -7.08 -8.70
N GLY A 113 -2.58 -7.96 -8.82
CA GLY A 113 -3.99 -7.62 -8.69
C GLY A 113 -4.38 -7.38 -7.23
N HIS A 114 -4.86 -6.18 -6.92
CA HIS A 114 -5.35 -5.83 -5.59
C HIS A 114 -6.46 -4.78 -5.62
N ASP A 115 -7.32 -4.81 -4.61
CA ASP A 115 -8.31 -3.77 -4.30
C ASP A 115 -8.21 -3.39 -2.81
N VAL A 116 -8.79 -2.25 -2.43
CA VAL A 116 -8.85 -1.81 -1.03
C VAL A 116 -10.30 -1.75 -0.59
N ILE A 117 -10.59 -2.29 0.61
CA ILE A 117 -11.89 -2.19 1.25
C ILE A 117 -11.74 -1.74 2.70
N TYR A 118 -12.82 -1.25 3.31
CA TYR A 118 -12.80 -0.76 4.68
C TYR A 118 -14.13 -0.87 5.41
N HIS A 119 -14.07 -0.90 6.75
CA HIS A 119 -15.20 -0.63 7.63
C HIS A 119 -15.24 0.86 8.01
N PRO A 120 -16.40 1.55 7.90
CA PRO A 120 -16.53 2.96 8.29
C PRO A 120 -16.28 3.17 9.79
N SER A 121 -16.75 2.26 10.62
CA SER A 121 -16.57 2.27 12.08
C SER A 121 -16.25 0.87 12.60
N LYS A 122 -15.65 0.77 13.80
CA LYS A 122 -15.32 -0.53 14.42
C LYS A 122 -16.53 -1.42 14.72
N ARG A 123 -17.75 -0.85 14.71
CA ARG A 123 -19.00 -1.58 15.00
C ARG A 123 -19.76 -1.95 13.73
N GLU A 124 -19.39 -1.38 12.58
CA GLU A 124 -20.01 -1.71 11.30
C GLU A 124 -19.41 -3.01 10.76
N GLY A 125 -20.26 -4.01 10.55
CA GLY A 125 -19.81 -5.31 10.01
C GLY A 125 -19.69 -5.35 8.49
N ARG A 126 -20.11 -4.29 7.78
CA ARG A 126 -20.12 -4.21 6.31
C ARG A 126 -18.87 -3.51 5.79
N PHE A 127 -18.39 -4.01 4.66
CA PHE A 127 -17.29 -3.40 3.93
C PHE A 127 -17.77 -2.42 2.86
N PHE A 128 -16.91 -1.43 2.57
CA PHE A 128 -17.03 -0.48 1.47
C PHE A 128 -15.76 -0.53 0.65
N SER A 129 -15.85 -0.25 -0.65
CA SER A 129 -14.68 -0.16 -1.52
C SER A 129 -13.99 1.19 -1.34
N GLY A 130 -12.66 1.16 -1.17
CA GLY A 130 -11.85 2.37 -1.25
C GLY A 130 -11.80 2.88 -2.68
N GLU A 131 -11.89 4.20 -2.84
CA GLU A 131 -11.79 4.82 -4.15
C GLU A 131 -10.37 4.65 -4.69
N VAL A 132 -10.27 4.31 -5.98
CA VAL A 132 -8.99 4.02 -6.60
C VAL A 132 -8.10 5.27 -6.68
N PRO A 133 -6.78 5.10 -6.56
CA PRO A 133 -5.82 6.19 -6.68
C PRO A 133 -6.00 6.97 -7.98
N THR A 134 -6.16 8.30 -7.84
CA THR A 134 -6.12 9.29 -8.93
C THR A 134 -4.73 9.88 -9.08
#